data_AF-A0A1G0EH20-F1
#
_entry.id   AF-A0A1G0EH20-F1
#
_cell.length_a   1.000
_cell.length_b   1.000
_cell.length_c   1.000
_cell.angle_alpha   90.00
_cell.angle_beta   90.00
_cell.angle_gamma   90.00
#
_symmetry.space_group_name_H-M   'P 1'
#
loop_
_entity.id
_entity.type
_entity.pdbx_description
1 polymer ?
#
loop_
_entity_poly.entity_id
_entity_poly.type
_entity_poly.pdbx_seq_one_letter_code
_entity_poly.pdbx_strand_id
1 'polypeptide(L)'
;MFKFSLVEFSIRRPKLVIWTAVALTLLFLTQFSRIATDTNPKHMLPENSDVRVWNDELDKTFALYEDTIIVGVANHAGVLNRETLTRIARVTDTIIKLGGVASRDVNSFTTITNVTAEAGTLKV
;
A
#
# COMPACT_ATOMS: atom_id res chain seq x y z
N MET A 1 10.73 13.36 -58.53
CA MET A 1 10.77 13.48 -57.05
C MET A 1 9.44 14.04 -56.60
N PHE A 2 8.57 13.21 -56.01
CA PHE A 2 7.27 13.71 -55.50
C PHE A 2 7.54 14.68 -54.36
N LYS A 3 7.23 15.97 -54.55
CA LYS A 3 7.25 16.97 -53.48
C LYS A 3 5.98 16.78 -52.65
N PHE A 4 5.99 15.82 -51.73
CA PHE A 4 4.92 15.64 -50.77
C PHE A 4 5.16 16.57 -49.58
N SER A 5 4.22 17.51 -49.35
CA SER A 5 4.22 18.37 -48.17
C SER A 5 3.11 17.91 -47.23
N LEU A 6 3.49 17.49 -46.00
CA LEU A 6 2.52 17.14 -44.96
C LEU A 6 1.57 18.31 -44.64
N VAL A 7 2.09 19.53 -44.71
CA VAL A 7 1.31 20.74 -44.45
C VAL A 7 0.23 20.90 -45.51
N GLU A 8 0.60 20.74 -46.79
CA GLU A 8 -0.36 20.85 -47.90
C GLU A 8 -1.41 19.72 -47.86
N PHE A 9 -1.00 18.50 -47.51
CA PHE A 9 -1.93 17.38 -47.31
C PHE A 9 -2.92 17.66 -46.17
N SER A 10 -2.43 18.22 -45.07
CA SER A 10 -3.26 18.52 -43.89
C SER A 10 -4.29 19.60 -44.17
N ILE A 11 -3.94 20.60 -44.97
CA ILE A 11 -4.85 21.67 -45.41
C ILE A 11 -5.86 21.17 -46.45
N ARG A 12 -5.46 20.28 -47.36
CA ARG A 12 -6.34 19.73 -48.40
C ARG A 12 -7.33 18.68 -47.87
N ARG A 13 -7.01 17.97 -46.79
CA ARG A 13 -7.85 16.90 -46.21
C ARG A 13 -8.05 17.06 -44.69
N PRO A 14 -8.57 18.20 -44.20
CA PRO A 14 -8.59 18.51 -42.77
C PRO A 14 -9.44 17.55 -41.95
N LYS A 15 -10.59 17.12 -42.48
CA LYS A 15 -11.47 16.14 -41.81
C LYS A 15 -10.77 14.80 -41.57
N LEU A 16 -9.96 14.34 -42.52
CA LEU A 16 -9.23 13.08 -42.38
C LEU A 16 -8.17 13.20 -41.28
N VAL A 17 -7.41 14.29 -41.27
CA VAL A 17 -6.41 14.54 -40.23
C VAL A 17 -7.04 14.60 -38.84
N ILE A 18 -8.17 15.31 -38.69
CA ILE A 18 -8.90 15.39 -37.42
C ILE A 18 -9.40 14.01 -36.98
N TRP A 19 -10.03 13.24 -37.88
CA TRP A 19 -10.49 11.90 -37.55
C TRP A 19 -9.35 10.96 -37.16
N THR A 20 -8.21 11.03 -37.85
CA THR A 20 -7.02 10.24 -37.50
C THR A 20 -6.48 10.66 -36.13
N ALA A 21 -6.40 11.96 -35.83
CA ALA A 21 -5.97 12.43 -34.51
C ALA A 21 -6.92 11.96 -33.41
N VAL A 22 -8.23 12.09 -33.60
CA VAL A 22 -9.24 11.62 -32.64
C VAL A 22 -9.17 10.11 -32.44
N ALA A 23 -9.05 9.32 -33.52
CA ALA A 23 -8.91 7.88 -33.44
C ALA A 23 -7.65 7.47 -32.67
N LEU A 24 -6.54 8.18 -32.89
CA LEU A 24 -5.27 7.95 -32.19
C LEU A 24 -5.37 8.33 -30.71
N THR A 25 -6.05 9.43 -30.37
CA THR A 25 -6.34 9.81 -28.99
C THR A 25 -7.21 8.76 -28.28
N LEU A 26 -8.29 8.30 -28.93
CA LEU A 26 -9.15 7.25 -28.38
C LEU A 26 -8.39 5.93 -28.20
N LEU A 27 -7.50 5.59 -29.14
CA LEU A 27 -6.64 4.41 -29.03
C LEU A 27 -5.76 4.49 -27.77
N PHE A 28 -5.12 5.63 -27.49
CA PHE A 28 -4.35 5.79 -26.26
C PHE A 28 -5.24 5.80 -25.00
N LEU A 29 -6.46 6.33 -25.09
CA LEU A 29 -7.40 6.31 -23.97
C LEU A 29 -7.78 4.88 -23.56
N THR A 30 -7.78 3.91 -24.49
CA THR A 30 -8.01 2.50 -24.14
C THR A 30 -6.97 1.92 -23.19
N GLN A 31 -5.76 2.49 -23.13
CA GLN A 31 -4.69 2.04 -22.24
C GLN A 31 -4.86 2.56 -20.80
N PHE A 32 -5.80 3.48 -20.55
CA PHE A 32 -5.99 4.08 -19.22
C PHE A 32 -6.40 3.04 -18.16
N SER A 33 -7.07 1.96 -18.56
CA SER A 33 -7.42 0.83 -17.68
C SER A 33 -6.22 0.05 -17.16
N ARG A 34 -5.04 0.20 -17.80
CA ARG A 34 -3.79 -0.47 -17.39
C ARG A 34 -2.93 0.37 -16.45
N ILE A 35 -3.38 1.56 -16.05
CA ILE A 35 -2.64 2.40 -15.11
C ILE A 35 -2.61 1.70 -13.75
N ALA A 36 -1.41 1.37 -13.29
CA ALA A 36 -1.16 0.93 -11.93
C ALA A 36 -0.76 2.14 -11.09
N THR A 37 -1.43 2.33 -9.95
CA THR A 37 -1.06 3.38 -9.00
C THR A 37 -0.09 2.81 -7.99
N ASP A 38 1.10 3.40 -7.91
CA ASP A 38 2.05 3.12 -6.85
C ASP A 38 1.87 4.16 -5.74
N THR A 39 1.47 3.70 -4.56
CA THR A 39 1.28 4.54 -3.38
C THR A 39 2.38 4.35 -2.35
N ASN A 40 3.43 3.56 -2.65
CA ASN A 40 4.51 3.32 -1.71
C ASN A 40 5.49 4.51 -1.74
N PRO A 41 5.63 5.26 -0.63
CA PRO A 41 6.54 6.40 -0.59
C PRO A 41 8.01 6.03 -0.83
N LYS A 42 8.42 4.77 -0.56
CA LYS A 42 9.79 4.30 -0.86
C LYS A 42 10.11 4.37 -2.35
N HIS A 43 9.11 4.15 -3.21
CA HIS A 43 9.26 4.17 -4.67
C HIS A 43 9.29 5.60 -5.25
N MET A 44 9.08 6.62 -4.42
CA MET A 44 9.34 8.01 -4.81
C MET A 44 10.83 8.35 -4.84
N LEU A 45 11.68 7.48 -4.26
CA LEU A 45 13.13 7.59 -4.33
C LEU A 45 13.69 6.78 -5.52
N PRO A 46 14.81 7.23 -6.13
CA PRO A 46 15.51 6.44 -7.14
C PRO A 46 15.85 5.04 -6.62
N GLU A 47 15.73 4.04 -7.49
CA GLU A 47 15.98 2.63 -7.14
C GLU A 47 17.41 2.38 -6.63
N ASN A 48 18.35 3.17 -7.12
CA ASN A 48 19.77 3.10 -6.77
C ASN A 48 20.16 4.03 -5.60
N SER A 49 19.21 4.62 -4.89
CA SER A 49 19.53 5.43 -3.72
C SER A 49 20.04 4.53 -2.59
N ASP A 50 21.18 4.91 -1.99
CA ASP A 50 21.82 4.13 -0.92
C ASP A 50 20.85 3.85 0.25
N VAL A 51 19.97 4.81 0.54
CA VAL A 51 18.95 4.69 1.59
C VAL A 51 17.91 3.63 1.27
N ARG A 52 17.45 3.52 0.00
CA ARG A 52 16.47 2.49 -0.39
C ARG A 52 17.10 1.11 -0.37
N VAL A 53 18.31 0.96 -0.93
CA VAL A 53 19.03 -0.32 -0.95
C VAL A 53 19.32 -0.81 0.47
N TRP A 54 19.79 0.07 1.35
CA TRP A 54 20.04 -0.27 2.75
C TRP A 54 18.75 -0.64 3.50
N ASN A 55 17.67 0.10 3.29
CA ASN A 55 16.39 -0.20 3.91
C ASN A 55 15.84 -1.56 3.46
N ASP A 56 15.91 -1.86 2.16
CA ASP A 56 15.47 -3.15 1.62
C ASP A 56 16.29 -4.33 2.18
N GLU A 57 17.57 -4.12 2.46
CA GLU A 57 18.44 -5.13 3.10
C GLU A 57 18.07 -5.33 4.57
N LEU A 58 17.77 -4.26 5.30
CA LEU A 58 17.28 -4.35 6.69
C LEU A 58 15.94 -5.07 6.76
N ASP A 59 15.00 -4.72 5.87
CA ASP A 59 13.68 -5.35 5.82
C ASP A 59 13.79 -6.87 5.60
N LYS A 60 14.69 -7.31 4.71
CA LYS A 60 14.99 -8.75 4.51
C LYS A 60 15.68 -9.38 5.72
N THR A 61 16.66 -8.69 6.30
CA THR A 61 17.46 -9.22 7.41
C THR A 61 16.62 -9.47 8.65
N PHE A 62 15.70 -8.55 8.96
CA PHE A 62 14.87 -8.61 10.16
C PHE A 62 13.45 -9.14 9.89
N ALA A 63 13.15 -9.52 8.64
CA ALA A 63 11.83 -9.95 8.19
C ALA A 63 10.75 -8.92 8.57
N LEU A 64 11.03 -7.63 8.35
CA LEU A 64 10.09 -6.56 8.64
C LEU A 64 8.99 -6.55 7.59
N TYR A 65 7.75 -6.39 8.05
CA TYR A 65 6.59 -6.29 7.17
C TYR A 65 6.30 -4.82 6.90
N GLU A 66 6.25 -4.44 5.62
CA GLU A 66 5.92 -3.06 5.22
C GLU A 66 4.48 -2.69 5.61
N ASP A 67 3.57 -3.66 5.49
CA ASP A 67 2.15 -3.46 5.75
C ASP A 67 1.82 -3.69 7.23
N THR A 68 1.56 -2.61 7.96
CA THR A 68 1.11 -2.65 9.36
C THR A 68 -0.32 -2.15 9.49
N ILE A 69 -1.17 -2.94 10.16
CA ILE A 69 -2.55 -2.57 10.47
C ILE A 69 -2.68 -2.30 11.98
N ILE A 70 -3.21 -1.13 12.33
CA ILE A 70 -3.47 -0.72 13.72
C ILE A 70 -4.98 -0.73 13.96
N VAL A 71 -5.41 -1.47 14.99
CA VAL A 71 -6.81 -1.54 15.41
C VAL A 71 -6.96 -0.89 16.78
N GLY A 72 -7.62 0.27 16.82
CA GLY A 72 -7.97 0.94 18.06
C GLY A 72 -9.21 0.31 18.71
N VAL A 73 -9.15 0.03 20.02
CA VAL A 73 -10.30 -0.47 20.80
C VAL A 73 -10.74 0.60 21.78
N ALA A 74 -12.01 1.00 21.72
CA ALA A 74 -12.62 1.98 22.61
C ALA A 74 -13.83 1.37 23.33
N ASN A 75 -13.93 1.62 24.64
CA ASN A 75 -15.10 1.27 25.45
C ASN A 75 -15.31 2.34 26.52
N HIS A 76 -16.54 2.85 26.64
CA HIS A 76 -16.93 3.89 27.61
C HIS A 76 -16.65 3.50 29.07
N ALA A 77 -16.74 2.21 29.42
CA ALA A 77 -16.44 1.67 30.74
C ALA A 77 -14.95 1.35 30.95
N GLY A 78 -14.08 1.75 30.00
CA GLY A 78 -12.67 1.36 29.94
C GLY A 78 -12.47 0.01 29.24
N VAL A 79 -11.24 -0.28 28.82
CA VAL A 79 -10.91 -1.51 28.05
C VAL A 79 -10.52 -2.70 28.93
N LEU A 80 -10.14 -2.46 30.19
CA LEU A 80 -9.70 -3.47 31.15
C LEU A 80 -10.88 -4.12 31.88
N ASN A 81 -11.89 -4.57 31.13
CA ASN A 81 -13.01 -5.34 31.67
C ASN A 81 -13.10 -6.71 30.99
N ARG A 82 -13.69 -7.68 31.69
CA ARG A 82 -13.76 -9.08 31.23
C ARG A 82 -14.39 -9.20 29.85
N GLU A 83 -15.47 -8.47 29.58
CA GLU A 83 -16.16 -8.55 28.30
C GLU A 83 -15.25 -8.09 27.14
N THR A 84 -14.61 -6.93 27.30
CA THR A 84 -13.75 -6.32 26.27
C THR A 84 -12.51 -7.16 26.02
N LEU A 85 -11.84 -7.61 27.09
CA LEU A 85 -10.66 -8.47 26.97
C LEU A 85 -11.00 -9.82 26.31
N THR A 86 -12.18 -10.39 26.60
CA THR A 86 -12.63 -11.62 25.94
C THR A 86 -12.87 -11.41 24.43
N ARG A 87 -13.42 -10.26 24.05
CA ARG A 87 -13.60 -9.91 22.62
C ARG A 87 -12.27 -9.69 21.92
N ILE A 88 -11.35 -8.94 22.54
CA ILE A 88 -10.00 -8.73 22.01
C ILE A 88 -9.31 -10.08 21.79
N ALA A 89 -9.29 -10.94 22.80
CA ALA A 89 -8.68 -12.26 22.71
C ALA A 89 -9.24 -13.07 21.53
N ARG A 90 -10.58 -13.11 21.37
CA ARG A 90 -11.23 -13.81 20.25
C ARG A 90 -10.83 -13.24 18.88
N VAL A 91 -10.80 -11.91 18.76
CA VAL A 91 -10.43 -11.23 17.50
C VAL A 91 -8.96 -11.51 17.18
N THR A 92 -8.07 -11.37 18.16
CA THR A 92 -6.63 -11.68 18.00
C THR A 92 -6.43 -13.14 17.58
N ASP A 93 -7.09 -14.11 18.23
CA ASP A 93 -7.02 -15.53 17.86
C ASP A 93 -7.49 -15.81 16.43
N THR A 94 -8.45 -15.03 15.95
CA THR A 94 -8.94 -15.15 14.57
C THR A 94 -7.93 -14.56 13.59
N ILE A 95 -7.38 -13.38 13.90
CA ILE A 95 -6.36 -12.69 13.08
C ILE A 95 -5.12 -13.56 12.90
N ILE A 96 -4.63 -14.18 13.97
CA ILE A 96 -3.43 -15.05 13.94
C ILE A 96 -3.59 -16.22 12.95
N LYS A 97 -4.83 -16.67 12.70
CA LYS A 97 -5.16 -17.80 11.80
C LYS A 97 -5.39 -17.38 10.34
N LEU A 98 -5.46 -16.07 10.06
CA LEU A 98 -5.64 -15.60 8.69
C LEU A 98 -4.36 -15.82 7.88
N GLY A 99 -4.51 -16.37 6.67
CA GLY A 99 -3.41 -16.50 5.73
C GLY A 99 -2.88 -15.12 5.32
N GLY A 100 -1.56 -14.95 5.34
CA GLY A 100 -0.89 -13.68 5.03
C GLY A 100 -0.60 -12.78 6.24
N VAL A 101 -1.12 -13.12 7.43
CA VAL A 101 -0.76 -12.42 8.66
C VAL A 101 0.56 -12.95 9.20
N ALA A 102 1.45 -12.04 9.57
CA ALA A 102 2.67 -12.34 10.31
C ALA A 102 2.34 -12.72 11.76
N SER A 103 1.88 -13.96 11.99
CA SER A 103 1.40 -14.42 13.31
C SER A 103 2.39 -14.17 14.46
N ARG A 104 3.70 -14.17 14.18
CA ARG A 104 4.75 -13.91 15.17
C ARG A 104 4.81 -12.46 15.65
N ASP A 105 4.39 -11.52 14.81
CA ASP A 105 4.56 -10.08 15.04
C ASP A 105 3.21 -9.38 15.32
N VAL A 106 2.15 -10.17 15.57
CA VAL A 106 0.86 -9.66 16.06
C VAL A 106 1.03 -9.22 17.52
N ASN A 107 1.01 -7.91 17.75
CA ASN A 107 1.07 -7.32 19.09
C ASN A 107 -0.34 -6.97 19.60
N SER A 108 -0.81 -7.67 20.63
CA SER A 108 -2.10 -7.49 21.29
C SER A 108 -1.98 -7.81 22.79
N PHE A 109 -3.03 -7.55 23.58
CA PHE A 109 -3.07 -7.85 25.01
C PHE A 109 -2.76 -9.31 25.36
N THR A 110 -3.04 -10.25 24.45
CA THR A 110 -2.81 -11.69 24.66
C THR A 110 -1.47 -12.20 24.14
N THR A 111 -0.76 -11.41 23.33
CA THR A 111 0.47 -11.83 22.64
C THR A 111 1.69 -11.00 23.00
N ILE A 112 1.50 -9.87 23.70
CA ILE A 112 2.59 -9.01 24.12
C ILE A 112 3.53 -9.75 25.07
N THR A 113 4.83 -9.70 24.76
CA THR A 113 5.87 -10.40 25.51
C THR A 113 6.59 -9.52 26.51
N ASN A 114 6.49 -8.19 26.37
CA ASN A 114 7.20 -7.22 27.20
C ASN A 114 6.26 -6.55 28.21
N VAL A 115 5.78 -7.31 29.19
CA VAL A 115 5.02 -6.75 30.32
C VAL A 115 5.94 -6.67 31.52
N THR A 116 6.17 -5.46 32.03
CA THR A 116 6.97 -5.22 33.24
C THR A 116 6.06 -4.74 34.37
N ALA A 117 6.33 -5.19 35.60
CA ALA A 117 5.62 -4.72 36.78
C ALA A 117 6.46 -3.64 37.48
N GLU A 118 5.94 -2.42 37.56
CA GLU A 118 6.58 -1.29 38.24
C GLU A 118 5.58 -0.69 39.23
N ALA A 119 5.97 -0.56 40.51
CA ALA A 119 5.14 0.02 41.57
C ALA A 119 3.71 -0.57 41.69
N GLY A 120 3.56 -1.89 41.48
CA GLY A 120 2.26 -2.56 41.59
C GLY A 120 1.32 -2.36 40.39
N THR A 121 1.79 -1.73 39.31
CA THR A 121 1.06 -1.57 38.05
C THR A 121 1.79 -2.30 36.91
N LEU A 122 1.03 -2.90 35.99
CA LEU A 122 1.59 -3.48 34.78
C LEU A 122 1.85 -2.37 33.76
N LYS A 123 3.09 -2.29 33.29
CA LYS A 123 3.56 -1.37 32.25
C LYS A 123 3.93 -2.18 31.02
N VAL A 124 3.50 -1.69 29.87
CA VAL A 124 3.60 -2.34 28.56
C VAL A 124 4.36 -1.40 27.62
#